data_AF-A0A9E3DB42-F1
#
_entry.id   AF-A0A9E3DB42-F1
#
_cell.length_a   1.000
_cell.length_b   1.000
_cell.length_c   1.000
_cell.angle_alpha   90.00
_cell.angle_beta   90.00
_cell.angle_gamma   90.00
#
_symmetry.space_group_name_H-M   'P 1'
#
loop_
_entity.id
_entity.type
_entity.pdbx_description
1 polymer ?
#
loop_
_entity_poly.entity_id
_entity_poly.type
_entity_poly.pdbx_seq_one_letter_code
_entity_poly.pdbx_strand_id
1 'polypeptide(L)'
;TVQIALYDGTNRTYTNARIFIRDDSMAITSSDGRGTLVLGKAACTKVGDLLRCLPYDATLFQNGQKVHIPLQSGTVWLNPSSTTQPLANSSTQLPPRGVLLAVKTKRGTYVTLTGVVDEVQK
;
A
#
# COMPACT_ATOMS: atom_id res chain seq x y z
N THR A 1 7.83 4.35 -3.96
CA THR A 1 8.81 3.31 -3.58
C THR A 1 8.17 2.30 -2.66
N VAL A 2 8.45 1.02 -2.89
CA VAL A 2 8.05 -0.10 -2.03
C VAL A 2 9.29 -0.68 -1.38
N GLN A 3 9.23 -0.94 -0.08
CA GLN A 3 10.26 -1.67 0.64
C GLN A 3 9.63 -2.93 1.24
N ILE A 4 10.33 -4.04 1.11
CA ILE A 4 9.93 -5.34 1.63
C ILE A 4 11.05 -5.84 2.52
N ALA A 5 10.79 -5.90 3.82
CA ALA A 5 11.67 -6.53 4.80
C ALA A 5 11.16 -7.93 5.09
N LEU A 6 11.89 -8.94 4.62
CA LEU A 6 11.57 -10.35 4.79
C LEU A 6 11.92 -10.80 6.22
N TYR A 7 11.30 -11.92 6.64
CA TYR A 7 11.47 -12.46 7.99
C TYR A 7 12.89 -12.98 8.28
N ASP A 8 13.67 -13.23 7.22
CA ASP A 8 15.06 -13.67 7.28
C ASP A 8 16.06 -12.49 7.37
N GLY A 9 15.56 -11.26 7.46
CA GLY A 9 16.37 -10.03 7.50
C GLY A 9 16.73 -9.46 6.13
N THR A 10 16.36 -10.14 5.03
CA THR A 10 16.58 -9.62 3.68
C THR A 10 15.66 -8.44 3.39
N ASN A 11 16.23 -7.33 2.93
CA ASN A 11 15.49 -6.16 2.48
C ASN A 11 15.51 -6.04 0.96
N ARG A 12 14.35 -5.78 0.36
CA ARG A 12 14.20 -5.51 -1.08
C ARG A 12 13.52 -4.17 -1.27
N THR A 13 14.02 -3.38 -2.21
CA THR A 13 13.45 -2.08 -2.57
C THR A 13 13.04 -2.09 -4.02
N TYR A 14 11.80 -1.67 -4.29
CA TYR A 14 11.25 -1.50 -5.63
C TYR A 14 10.95 -0.01 -5.83
N THR A 15 11.70 0.63 -6.71
CA THR A 15 11.46 2.02 -7.12
C THR A 15 10.44 2.07 -8.24
N ASN A 16 9.74 3.21 -8.36
CA ASN A 16 8.79 3.48 -9.43
C ASN A 16 7.67 2.43 -9.57
N ALA A 17 7.25 1.82 -8.45
CA ALA A 17 6.06 1.00 -8.43
C ALA A 17 4.82 1.87 -8.72
N ARG A 18 3.93 1.35 -9.55
CA ARG A 18 2.68 1.98 -9.93
C ARG A 18 1.57 1.59 -8.97
N ILE A 19 0.72 2.54 -8.61
CA ILE A 19 -0.29 2.40 -7.57
C ILE A 19 -1.66 2.76 -8.13
N PHE A 20 -2.56 1.79 -8.11
CA PHE A 20 -3.92 1.91 -8.62
C PHE A 20 -4.92 1.63 -7.50
N ILE A 21 -6.03 2.36 -7.50
CA ILE A 21 -7.17 2.06 -6.64
C ILE A 21 -8.37 1.76 -7.53
N ARG A 22 -9.00 0.61 -7.31
CA ARG A 22 -10.16 0.13 -8.06
C ARG A 22 -11.06 -0.72 -7.17
N ASP A 23 -12.37 -0.49 -7.21
CA ASP A 23 -13.37 -1.33 -6.50
C ASP A 23 -13.00 -1.57 -5.02
N ASP A 24 -12.63 -0.51 -4.30
CA ASP A 24 -12.14 -0.52 -2.90
C ASP A 24 -10.88 -1.37 -2.64
N SER A 25 -10.18 -1.76 -3.70
CA SER A 25 -8.93 -2.51 -3.64
C SER A 25 -7.77 -1.63 -4.11
N MET A 26 -6.58 -1.87 -3.56
CA MET A 26 -5.35 -1.18 -3.97
C MET A 26 -4.42 -2.17 -4.65
N ALA A 27 -3.99 -1.87 -5.87
CA ALA A 27 -2.99 -2.64 -6.59
C ALA A 27 -1.66 -1.87 -6.66
N ILE A 28 -0.58 -2.56 -6.32
CA ILE A 28 0.79 -2.04 -6.33
C ILE A 28 1.58 -2.91 -7.30
N THR A 29 1.96 -2.34 -8.43
CA THR A 29 2.64 -3.05 -9.51
C THR A 29 4.10 -2.63 -9.56
N SER A 30 5.03 -3.59 -9.61
CA SER A 30 6.45 -3.30 -9.82
C SER A 30 6.67 -2.54 -11.14
N SER A 31 7.74 -1.75 -11.21
CA SER A 31 8.05 -0.95 -12.40
C SER A 31 8.24 -1.80 -13.67
N ASP A 32 8.75 -3.02 -13.53
CA ASP A 32 8.91 -4.00 -14.61
C ASP A 32 7.61 -4.77 -14.95
N GLY A 33 6.52 -4.53 -14.23
CA GLY A 33 5.23 -5.20 -14.42
C GLY A 33 5.19 -6.68 -14.03
N ARG A 34 6.27 -7.24 -13.47
CA ARG A 34 6.36 -8.68 -13.18
C ARG A 34 5.65 -9.10 -11.91
N GLY A 35 5.43 -8.17 -10.98
CA GLY A 35 4.76 -8.42 -9.70
C GLY A 35 3.67 -7.40 -9.43
N THR A 36 2.48 -7.86 -9.05
CA THR A 36 1.39 -7.00 -8.57
C THR A 36 0.92 -7.50 -7.22
N LEU A 37 1.06 -6.66 -6.19
CA LEU A 37 0.45 -6.87 -4.88
C LEU A 37 -0.90 -6.19 -4.85
N VAL A 38 -1.97 -6.95 -4.67
CA VAL A 38 -3.32 -6.43 -4.49
C VAL A 38 -3.69 -6.54 -3.02
N LEU A 39 -3.93 -5.41 -2.37
CA LEU A 39 -4.61 -5.33 -1.09
C LEU A 39 -6.11 -5.36 -1.38
N GLY A 40 -6.80 -6.36 -0.86
CA GLY A 40 -8.25 -6.49 -1.06
C GLY A 40 -9.03 -5.43 -0.29
N LYS A 41 -10.34 -5.68 -0.14
CA LYS A 41 -11.25 -4.75 0.54
C LYS A 41 -10.71 -4.36 1.91
N ALA A 42 -10.64 -3.06 2.14
CA ALA A 42 -10.19 -2.48 3.40
C ALA A 42 -11.33 -1.68 4.05
N ALA A 43 -11.43 -1.73 5.37
CA ALA A 43 -12.31 -0.82 6.09
C ALA A 43 -11.64 0.55 6.18
N CYS A 44 -12.24 1.56 5.56
CA CYS A 44 -11.72 2.93 5.53
C CYS A 44 -12.51 3.85 6.46
N THR A 45 -11.80 4.73 7.15
CA THR A 45 -12.40 5.84 7.90
C THR A 45 -11.71 7.16 7.57
N LYS A 46 -12.43 8.26 7.67
CA LYS A 46 -11.90 9.61 7.45
C LYS A 46 -11.26 10.12 8.75
N VAL A 47 -10.04 10.65 8.66
CA VAL A 47 -9.32 11.26 9.78
C VAL A 47 -8.78 12.61 9.32
N GLY A 48 -9.46 13.69 9.70
CA GLY A 48 -9.23 14.99 9.07
C GLY A 48 -9.55 14.90 7.57
N ASP A 49 -8.65 15.38 6.72
CA ASP A 49 -8.78 15.28 5.26
C ASP A 49 -8.15 14.01 4.66
N LEU A 50 -7.57 13.15 5.49
CA LEU A 50 -7.01 11.87 5.08
C LEU A 50 -8.03 10.74 5.19
N LEU A 51 -7.83 9.69 4.39
CA LEU A 51 -8.47 8.39 4.59
C LEU A 51 -7.47 7.43 5.22
N ARG A 52 -7.91 6.73 6.27
CA ARG A 52 -7.17 5.63 6.90
C ARG A 52 -7.92 4.32 6.64
N CYS A 53 -7.29 3.41 5.92
CA CYS A 53 -7.84 2.11 5.61
C CYS A 53 -7.06 0.99 6.29
N LEU A 54 -7.77 -0.07 6.70
CA LEU A 54 -7.21 -1.25 7.33
C LEU A 54 -7.41 -2.45 6.41
N PRO A 55 -6.42 -2.82 5.58
CA PRO A 55 -6.51 -4.00 4.74
C PRO A 55 -6.39 -5.27 5.59
N TYR A 56 -7.19 -6.29 5.26
CA TYR A 56 -7.25 -7.56 5.98
C TYR A 56 -6.53 -8.69 5.25
N ASP A 57 -6.41 -8.58 3.93
CA ASP A 57 -5.73 -9.54 3.09
C ASP A 57 -4.89 -8.88 2.00
N ALA A 58 -4.01 -9.68 1.42
CA ALA A 58 -3.29 -9.33 0.23
C ALA A 58 -3.18 -10.55 -0.69
N THR A 59 -3.09 -10.30 -1.99
CA THR A 59 -2.82 -11.31 -3.01
C THR A 59 -1.67 -10.83 -3.88
N LEU A 60 -0.65 -11.65 -4.03
CA LEU A 60 0.46 -11.41 -4.94
C LEU A 60 0.24 -12.16 -6.25
N PHE A 61 0.29 -11.42 -7.34
CA PHE A 61 0.35 -11.95 -8.70
C PHE A 61 1.79 -11.78 -9.20
N GLN A 62 2.51 -12.89 -9.40
CA GLN A 62 3.88 -12.84 -9.86
C GLN A 62 4.23 -14.11 -10.63
N ASN A 63 4.92 -13.96 -11.77
CA ASN A 63 5.36 -15.09 -12.61
C ASN A 63 4.20 -16.04 -13.00
N GLY A 64 3.02 -15.49 -13.28
CA GLY A 64 1.82 -16.27 -13.60
C GLY A 64 1.16 -16.98 -12.41
N GLN A 65 1.72 -16.85 -11.21
CA GLN A 65 1.15 -17.43 -9.99
C GLN A 65 0.34 -16.40 -9.22
N LYS A 66 -0.73 -16.89 -8.57
CA LYS A 66 -1.55 -16.14 -7.62
C LYS A 66 -1.31 -16.72 -6.23
N VAL A 67 -0.75 -15.91 -5.34
CA VAL A 67 -0.41 -16.31 -3.97
C VAL A 67 -1.18 -15.45 -2.99
N HIS A 68 -2.02 -16.07 -2.18
CA HIS A 68 -2.66 -15.37 -1.07
C HIS A 68 -1.64 -15.11 0.05
N ILE A 69 -1.59 -13.87 0.53
CA ILE A 69 -0.70 -13.40 1.59
C ILE A 69 -1.56 -12.99 2.78
N PRO A 70 -1.68 -13.85 3.81
CA PRO A 70 -2.44 -13.49 4.99
C PRO A 70 -1.73 -12.38 5.76
N LEU A 71 -2.48 -11.31 6.06
CA LEU A 71 -1.98 -10.19 6.85
C LEU A 71 -2.21 -10.44 8.34
N GLN A 72 -1.26 -9.98 9.15
CA GLN A 72 -1.40 -9.86 10.60
C GLN A 72 -1.96 -8.48 10.95
N SER A 73 -1.46 -7.44 10.28
CA SER A 73 -1.94 -6.06 10.44
C SER A 73 -1.63 -5.26 9.18
N GLY A 74 -2.35 -4.16 9.00
CA GLY A 74 -2.13 -3.25 7.90
C GLY A 74 -2.76 -1.89 8.13
N THR A 75 -2.10 -0.85 7.66
CA THR A 75 -2.62 0.50 7.61
C THR A 75 -2.23 1.13 6.27
N VAL A 76 -3.23 1.68 5.59
CA VAL A 76 -3.07 2.52 4.41
C VAL A 76 -3.55 3.91 4.80
N TRP A 77 -2.74 4.91 4.53
CA TRP A 77 -3.14 6.31 4.55
C TRP A 77 -3.18 6.84 3.13
N LEU A 78 -4.27 7.52 2.80
CA LEU A 78 -4.49 8.15 1.50
C LEU A 78 -4.80 9.62 1.70
N ASN A 79 -4.21 10.47 0.87
CA ASN A 79 -4.58 11.86 0.74
C ASN A 79 -5.40 12.07 -0.54
N PRO A 80 -6.73 12.05 -0.47
CA PRO A 80 -7.59 12.30 -1.64
C PRO A 80 -7.66 13.78 -2.03
N SER A 81 -7.10 14.69 -1.21
CA SER A 81 -7.18 16.14 -1.45
C SER A 81 -6.13 16.64 -2.45
N SER A 82 -6.29 17.88 -2.89
CA SER A 82 -5.35 18.60 -3.76
C SER A 82 -4.24 19.34 -3.00
N THR A 83 -4.19 19.23 -1.67
CA THR A 83 -3.20 19.88 -0.81
C THR A 83 -2.40 18.86 -0.01
N THR A 84 -1.19 19.22 0.41
CA THR A 84 -0.40 18.39 1.32
C THR A 84 -1.07 18.32 2.69
N GLN A 85 -1.17 17.12 3.25
CA GLN A 85 -1.86 16.85 4.51
C GLN A 85 -0.90 16.21 5.52
N PRO A 86 -0.86 16.68 6.79
CA PRO A 86 -0.06 16.04 7.82
C PRO A 86 -0.70 14.74 8.28
N LEU A 87 0.11 13.72 8.56
CA LEU A 87 -0.36 12.53 9.27
C LEU A 87 -0.57 12.86 10.74
N ALA A 88 -1.71 12.41 11.29
CA ALA A 88 -2.01 12.58 12.71
C ALA A 88 -0.88 11.97 13.57
N ASN A 89 -0.37 12.73 14.53
CA ASN A 89 0.70 12.32 15.46
C ASN A 89 2.02 11.91 14.78
N SER A 90 2.33 12.45 13.59
CA SER A 90 3.58 12.22 12.87
C SER A 90 4.09 13.51 12.25
N SER A 91 5.42 13.63 12.09
CA SER A 91 6.02 14.70 11.27
C SER A 91 5.90 14.44 9.76
N THR A 92 5.40 13.26 9.37
CA THR A 92 5.26 12.88 7.95
C THR A 92 4.11 13.65 7.32
N GLN A 93 4.36 14.17 6.12
CA GLN A 93 3.35 14.82 5.29
C GLN A 93 3.04 13.95 4.06
N LEU A 94 1.75 13.82 3.74
CA LEU A 94 1.27 13.16 2.53
C LEU A 94 0.99 14.21 1.45
N PRO A 95 1.68 14.17 0.30
CA PRO A 95 1.38 15.08 -0.80
C PRO A 95 -0.03 14.82 -1.35
N PRO A 96 -0.57 15.70 -2.22
CA PRO A 96 -1.80 15.41 -2.96
C PRO A 96 -1.74 14.06 -3.65
N ARG A 97 -2.83 13.27 -3.56
CA ARG A 97 -2.89 11.87 -4.05
C ARG A 97 -1.85 10.94 -3.41
N GLY A 98 -1.20 11.38 -2.34
CA GLY A 98 -0.18 10.63 -1.62
C GLY A 98 -0.75 9.40 -0.96
N VAL A 99 0.07 8.36 -0.89
CA VAL A 99 -0.22 7.12 -0.19
C VAL A 99 0.96 6.72 0.69
N LEU A 100 0.64 6.29 1.91
CA LEU A 100 1.55 5.62 2.82
C LEU A 100 0.93 4.30 3.23
N LEU A 101 1.65 3.20 3.01
CA LEU A 101 1.25 1.86 3.37
C LEU A 101 2.26 1.27 4.35
N ALA A 102 1.74 0.58 5.35
CA ALA A 102 2.52 -0.36 6.15
C ALA A 102 1.67 -1.61 6.43
N VAL A 103 2.14 -2.77 5.98
CA VAL A 103 1.50 -4.05 6.27
C VAL A 103 2.51 -5.05 6.83
N LYS A 104 2.04 -5.88 7.76
CA LYS A 104 2.79 -7.01 8.30
C LYS A 104 2.04 -8.29 7.92
N THR A 105 2.73 -9.21 7.29
CA THR A 105 2.21 -10.55 6.99
C THR A 105 2.25 -11.44 8.24
N LYS A 106 1.43 -12.49 8.30
CA LYS A 106 1.51 -13.49 9.38
C LYS A 106 2.86 -14.22 9.47
N ARG A 107 3.64 -14.20 8.39
CA ARG A 107 5.01 -14.76 8.35
C ARG A 107 6.08 -13.78 8.84
N GLY A 108 5.71 -12.58 9.26
CA GLY A 108 6.64 -11.57 9.77
C GLY A 108 7.30 -10.69 8.71
N THR A 109 6.99 -10.88 7.42
CA THR A 109 7.41 -9.93 6.37
C THR A 109 6.69 -8.60 6.55
N TYR A 110 7.43 -7.50 6.50
CA TYR A 110 6.91 -6.14 6.49
C TYR A 110 7.00 -5.57 5.08
N VAL A 111 5.91 -4.96 4.62
CA VAL A 111 5.89 -4.20 3.37
C VAL A 111 5.49 -2.78 3.69
N THR A 112 6.35 -1.84 3.34
CA THR A 112 6.08 -0.41 3.42
C THR A 112 6.08 0.20 2.04
N LEU A 113 5.23 1.19 1.82
CA LEU A 113 5.21 1.94 0.59
C LEU A 113 4.93 3.41 0.88
N THR A 114 5.61 4.26 0.13
CA THR A 114 5.32 5.68 0.05
C THR A 114 5.31 6.07 -1.42
N GLY A 115 4.28 6.76 -1.87
CA GLY A 115 4.14 7.16 -3.27
C GLY A 115 2.93 8.05 -3.50
N VAL A 116 2.53 8.14 -4.77
CA VAL A 116 1.29 8.80 -5.20
C VAL A 116 0.44 7.79 -5.95
N VAL A 117 -0.88 7.89 -5.81
CA VAL A 117 -1.82 7.06 -6.55
C VAL A 117 -1.86 7.55 -8.00
N ASP A 118 -1.46 6.70 -8.94
CA ASP A 118 -1.40 7.01 -10.37
C ASP A 118 -2.80 7.13 -10.97
N GLU A 119 -3.74 6.31 -10.50
CA GLU A 119 -5.11 6.25 -11.04
C GLU A 119 -6.11 5.74 -10.00
N VAL A 120 -7.33 6.28 -10.07
CA VAL A 120 -8.48 5.84 -9.27
C VAL A 120 -9.63 5.53 -10.23
N GLN A 121 -10.09 4.29 -10.25
CA GLN A 121 -11.26 3.84 -10.99
C GLN A 121 -12.36 3.42 -10.02
N LYS A 122 -13.61 3.74 -10.34
CA LYS A 122 -14.81 3.36 -9.57
C LYS A 122 -15.54 2.23 -10.24
#